data_AF-V4B837-F1
#
_entry.id   AF-V4B837-F1
#
_cell.length_a   1.000
_cell.length_b   1.000
_cell.length_c   1.000
_cell.angle_alpha   90.00
_cell.angle_beta   90.00
_cell.angle_gamma   90.00
#
_symmetry.space_group_name_H-M   'P 1'
#
loop_
_entity.id
_entity.type
_entity.pdbx_description
1 polymer ?
#
loop_
_entity_poly.entity_id
_entity_poly.type
_entity_poly.pdbx_seq_one_letter_code
_entity_poly.pdbx_strand_id
1 'polypeptide(L)'
;IQNRDGYTPLYLAVEMCNIDIVRYILNTDCSVNLQDNLDYTPLHKAVQENNIDIVRCLLGHTECDVNLQDMFGQTPLHLAVLKGYLACIDILLNLGADVNIQDKGGKTVLMLACIKNDRKLLETLLIHGADVNIVDNHGRSAL
;
A
#
# COMPACT_ATOMS: atom_id res chain seq x y z
N ILE A 1 -4.47 13.79 -16.21
CA ILE A 1 -4.73 13.06 -17.47
C ILE A 1 -4.10 11.67 -17.39
N GLN A 2 -4.70 10.67 -18.02
CA GLN A 2 -4.20 9.29 -18.08
C GLN A 2 -3.94 8.86 -19.53
N ASN A 3 -3.04 7.92 -19.73
CA ASN A 3 -2.91 7.19 -21.00
C ASN A 3 -4.00 6.10 -21.11
N ARG A 4 -3.91 5.23 -22.12
CA ARG A 4 -4.89 4.14 -22.35
C ARG A 4 -4.89 3.06 -21.26
N ASP A 5 -3.79 2.93 -20.53
CA ASP A 5 -3.60 1.98 -19.44
C ASP A 5 -4.02 2.57 -18.08
N GLY A 6 -4.47 3.83 -18.07
CA GLY A 6 -4.81 4.54 -16.84
C GLY A 6 -3.60 5.19 -16.16
N TYR A 7 -2.42 5.21 -16.79
CA TYR A 7 -1.22 5.77 -16.16
C TYR A 7 -1.19 7.29 -16.25
N THR A 8 -1.00 7.94 -15.12
CA THR A 8 -0.68 9.37 -15.03
C THR A 8 0.81 9.61 -15.25
N PRO A 9 1.25 10.86 -15.52
CA PRO A 9 2.66 11.19 -15.53
C PRO A 9 3.38 10.83 -14.21
N LEU A 10 2.70 11.01 -13.06
CA LEU A 10 3.24 10.62 -11.76
C LEU A 10 3.42 9.10 -11.67
N TYR A 11 2.42 8.33 -12.09
CA TYR A 11 2.51 6.87 -12.11
C TYR A 11 3.70 6.38 -12.93
N LEU A 12 3.86 6.93 -14.14
CA LEU A 12 4.99 6.59 -15.02
C LEU A 12 6.35 6.95 -14.39
N ALA A 13 6.45 8.10 -13.72
CA ALA A 13 7.68 8.49 -13.02
C ALA A 13 8.03 7.53 -11.88
N VAL A 14 7.02 7.05 -11.14
CA VAL A 14 7.18 6.03 -10.11
C VAL A 14 7.61 4.69 -10.72
N GLU A 15 6.97 4.25 -11.82
CA GLU A 15 7.33 3.02 -12.52
C GLU A 15 8.77 3.04 -13.03
N MET A 16 9.23 4.19 -13.53
CA MET A 16 10.61 4.40 -13.94
C MET A 16 11.59 4.56 -12.75
N CYS A 17 11.11 4.50 -11.51
CA CYS A 17 11.89 4.70 -10.28
C CYS A 17 12.67 6.02 -10.25
N ASN A 18 12.16 7.07 -10.89
CA ASN A 18 12.84 8.37 -10.99
C ASN A 18 12.33 9.34 -9.91
N ILE A 19 13.01 9.37 -8.77
CA ILE A 19 12.63 10.21 -7.62
C ILE A 19 12.62 11.71 -7.94
N ASP A 20 13.51 12.19 -8.81
CA ASP A 20 13.59 13.62 -9.15
C ASP A 20 12.36 14.06 -9.94
N ILE A 21 11.93 13.24 -10.91
CA ILE A 21 10.69 13.50 -11.66
C ILE A 21 9.46 13.35 -10.75
N VAL A 22 9.43 12.34 -9.86
CA VAL A 22 8.36 12.19 -8.87
C VAL A 22 8.22 13.46 -8.02
N ARG A 23 9.33 13.95 -7.44
CA ARG A 23 9.34 15.20 -6.65
C ARG A 23 8.91 16.40 -7.47
N TYR A 24 9.38 16.50 -8.72
CA TYR A 24 8.98 17.59 -9.59
C TYR A 24 7.47 17.59 -9.84
N ILE A 25 6.89 16.43 -10.17
CA ILE A 25 5.44 16.31 -10.44
C ILE A 25 4.61 16.56 -9.17
N LEU A 26 5.05 16.09 -8.00
CA LEU A 26 4.36 16.35 -6.73
C LEU A 26 4.35 17.83 -6.32
N ASN A 27 5.23 18.66 -6.88
CA ASN A 27 5.20 20.12 -6.69
C ASN A 27 4.28 20.84 -7.71
N THR A 28 3.48 20.11 -8.47
CA THR A 28 2.45 20.63 -9.37
C THR A 28 1.06 20.25 -8.87
N ASP A 29 -0.01 20.78 -9.49
CA ASP A 29 -1.41 20.41 -9.19
C ASP A 29 -1.76 18.99 -9.70
N CYS A 30 -0.94 17.99 -9.39
CA CYS A 30 -1.11 16.62 -9.83
C CYS A 30 -2.07 15.85 -8.91
N SER A 31 -2.86 14.95 -9.47
CA SER A 31 -3.70 14.05 -8.69
C SER A 31 -2.88 12.84 -8.21
N VAL A 32 -2.33 12.91 -6.99
CA VAL A 32 -1.43 11.89 -6.41
C VAL A 32 -2.08 10.50 -6.24
N ASN A 33 -3.40 10.47 -6.05
CA ASN A 33 -4.17 9.25 -5.75
C ASN A 33 -4.81 8.60 -6.97
N LEU A 34 -4.59 9.15 -8.16
CA LEU A 34 -5.31 8.70 -9.34
C LEU A 34 -4.88 7.27 -9.71
N GLN A 35 -5.87 6.38 -9.81
CA GLN A 35 -5.66 4.95 -10.02
C GLN A 35 -5.59 4.57 -11.51
N ASP A 36 -4.78 3.57 -11.84
CA ASP A 36 -4.74 2.98 -13.18
C ASP A 36 -5.92 2.03 -13.46
N ASN A 37 -5.92 1.33 -14.59
CA ASN A 37 -7.00 0.40 -14.97
C ASN A 37 -7.11 -0.85 -14.07
N LEU A 38 -6.16 -1.10 -13.18
CA LEU A 38 -6.18 -2.16 -12.16
C LEU A 38 -6.42 -1.59 -10.75
N ASP A 39 -6.88 -0.34 -10.69
CA ASP A 39 -7.05 0.46 -9.50
C ASP A 39 -5.74 0.70 -8.71
N TYR A 40 -4.56 0.56 -9.32
CA TYR A 40 -3.29 0.86 -8.64
C TYR A 40 -3.04 2.36 -8.58
N THR A 41 -2.84 2.87 -7.37
CA THR A 41 -2.30 4.21 -7.16
C THR A 41 -0.78 4.24 -7.40
N PRO A 42 -0.17 5.42 -7.61
CA PRO A 42 1.29 5.56 -7.59
C PRO A 42 1.94 4.98 -6.33
N LEU A 43 1.26 5.03 -5.17
CA LEU A 43 1.77 4.43 -3.94
C LEU A 43 1.79 2.90 -3.98
N HIS A 44 0.76 2.25 -4.55
CA HIS A 44 0.79 0.80 -4.79
C HIS A 44 2.00 0.42 -5.65
N LYS A 45 2.20 1.15 -6.75
CA LYS A 45 3.32 0.92 -7.65
C LYS A 45 4.67 1.12 -6.95
N ALA A 46 4.83 2.19 -6.16
CA ALA A 46 6.06 2.45 -5.40
C ALA A 46 6.39 1.32 -4.41
N VAL A 47 5.37 0.79 -3.72
CA VAL A 47 5.52 -0.35 -2.80
C VAL A 47 5.83 -1.63 -3.56
N GLN A 48 5.19 -1.86 -4.71
CA GLN A 48 5.47 -3.01 -5.58
C GLN A 48 6.93 -3.04 -6.04
N GLU A 49 7.48 -1.88 -6.42
CA GLU A 49 8.90 -1.74 -6.80
C GLU A 49 9.84 -1.70 -5.58
N ASN A 50 9.30 -1.75 -4.35
CA ASN A 50 10.03 -1.66 -3.08
C ASN A 50 10.95 -0.41 -3.00
N ASN A 51 10.53 0.70 -3.62
CA ASN A 51 11.32 1.93 -3.66
C ASN A 51 10.97 2.83 -2.46
N ILE A 52 11.74 2.67 -1.38
CA ILE A 52 11.51 3.34 -0.10
C ILE A 52 11.51 4.88 -0.22
N ASP A 53 12.38 5.44 -1.05
CA ASP A 53 12.48 6.89 -1.20
C ASP A 53 11.23 7.47 -1.86
N ILE A 54 10.70 6.78 -2.89
CA ILE A 54 9.46 7.18 -3.54
C ILE A 54 8.26 6.96 -2.62
N VAL A 55 8.20 5.84 -1.89
CA VAL A 55 7.13 5.59 -0.89
C VAL A 55 7.07 6.73 0.13
N ARG A 56 8.20 7.13 0.71
CA ARG A 56 8.27 8.26 1.64
C ARG A 56 7.89 9.59 0.98
N CYS A 57 8.34 9.80 -0.26
CA CYS A 57 8.04 11.02 -0.99
C CYS A 57 6.54 11.18 -1.26
N LEU A 58 5.86 10.10 -1.68
CA LEU A 58 4.43 10.10 -1.93
C LEU A 58 3.65 10.31 -0.63
N LEU A 59 3.97 9.55 0.43
CA LEU A 59 3.29 9.68 1.73
C LEU A 59 3.54 11.02 2.44
N GLY A 60 4.61 11.74 2.06
CA GLY A 60 4.84 13.11 2.52
C GLY A 60 3.94 14.15 1.83
N HIS A 61 3.25 13.79 0.75
CA HIS A 61 2.32 14.68 0.06
C HIS A 61 0.97 14.70 0.78
N THR A 62 0.48 15.90 1.09
CA THR A 62 -0.70 16.10 1.96
C THR A 62 -1.97 15.40 1.49
N GLU A 63 -2.16 15.27 0.17
CA GLU A 63 -3.34 14.63 -0.41
C GLU A 63 -3.17 13.13 -0.62
N CYS A 64 -2.01 12.53 -0.29
CA CYS A 64 -1.79 11.11 -0.53
C CYS A 64 -2.62 10.25 0.43
N ASP A 65 -3.48 9.40 -0.12
CA ASP A 65 -4.27 8.43 0.64
C ASP A 65 -3.57 7.07 0.66
N VAL A 66 -3.09 6.68 1.83
CA VAL A 66 -2.36 5.43 2.08
C VAL A 66 -3.27 4.19 2.05
N ASN A 67 -4.58 4.36 2.13
CA ASN A 67 -5.56 3.28 2.35
C ASN A 67 -6.41 2.94 1.13
N LEU A 68 -6.18 3.58 -0.01
CA LEU A 68 -6.87 3.22 -1.26
C LEU A 68 -6.62 1.75 -1.60
N GLN A 69 -7.65 1.12 -2.14
CA GLN A 69 -7.64 -0.30 -2.48
C GLN A 69 -7.56 -0.49 -4.00
N ASP A 70 -6.75 -1.45 -4.43
CA ASP A 70 -6.68 -1.90 -5.81
C ASP A 70 -7.90 -2.77 -6.22
N MET A 71 -7.88 -3.30 -7.44
CA MET A 71 -8.97 -4.10 -7.98
C MET A 71 -9.16 -5.44 -7.24
N PHE A 72 -8.27 -5.82 -6.34
CA PHE A 72 -8.38 -6.99 -5.47
C PHE A 72 -8.75 -6.61 -4.03
N GLY A 73 -9.05 -5.34 -3.77
CA GLY A 73 -9.29 -4.83 -2.42
C GLY A 73 -8.00 -4.66 -1.62
N GLN A 74 -6.83 -4.76 -2.23
CA GLN A 74 -5.56 -4.71 -1.52
C GLN A 74 -5.10 -3.26 -1.40
N THR A 75 -4.71 -2.86 -0.18
CA THR A 75 -4.02 -1.58 0.04
C THR A 75 -2.52 -1.73 -0.22
N PRO A 76 -1.75 -0.63 -0.27
CA PRO A 76 -0.28 -0.71 -0.32
C PRO A 76 0.31 -1.53 0.84
N LEU A 77 -0.31 -1.50 2.03
CA LEU A 77 0.12 -2.32 3.17
C LEU A 77 -0.08 -3.82 2.92
N HIS A 78 -1.16 -4.23 2.24
CA HIS A 78 -1.36 -5.62 1.83
C HIS A 78 -0.24 -6.09 0.91
N LEU A 79 0.12 -5.28 -0.10
CA LEU A 79 1.23 -5.60 -1.01
C LEU A 79 2.56 -5.75 -0.26
N ALA A 80 2.87 -4.80 0.64
CA ALA A 80 4.10 -4.84 1.43
C ALA A 80 4.18 -6.11 2.29
N VAL A 81 3.08 -6.50 2.95
CA VAL A 81 2.99 -7.72 3.77
C VAL A 81 3.12 -8.98 2.91
N LEU A 82 2.39 -9.06 1.79
CA LEU A 82 2.46 -10.20 0.85
C LEU A 82 3.85 -10.39 0.26
N LYS A 83 4.60 -9.30 0.03
CA LYS A 83 5.98 -9.34 -0.47
C LYS A 83 7.03 -9.48 0.63
N GLY A 84 6.68 -9.18 1.88
CA GLY A 84 7.61 -9.25 3.03
C GLY A 84 8.56 -8.05 3.09
N TYR A 85 8.14 -6.90 2.56
CA TYR A 85 8.94 -5.68 2.54
C TYR A 85 8.83 -4.92 3.86
N LEU A 86 9.57 -5.40 4.87
CA LEU A 86 9.51 -4.88 6.26
C LEU A 86 9.68 -3.35 6.34
N ALA A 87 10.59 -2.76 5.56
CA ALA A 87 10.78 -1.32 5.55
C ALA A 87 9.54 -0.57 5.02
N CYS A 88 8.88 -1.05 3.96
CA CYS A 88 7.62 -0.49 3.49
C CYS A 88 6.52 -0.64 4.54
N ILE A 89 6.42 -1.82 5.18
CA ILE A 89 5.43 -2.09 6.23
C ILE A 89 5.57 -1.08 7.37
N ASP A 90 6.80 -0.92 7.90
CA ASP A 90 7.07 0.02 8.98
C ASP A 90 6.71 1.47 8.59
N ILE A 91 7.02 1.89 7.36
CA ILE A 91 6.72 3.25 6.89
C ILE A 91 5.22 3.47 6.76
N LEU A 92 4.51 2.54 6.12
CA LEU A 92 3.07 2.64 5.88
C LEU A 92 2.31 2.69 7.21
N LEU A 93 2.65 1.80 8.16
CA LEU A 93 2.03 1.78 9.49
C LEU A 93 2.27 3.08 10.28
N ASN A 94 3.50 3.59 10.26
CA ASN A 94 3.83 4.85 10.94
C ASN A 94 3.16 6.08 10.31
N LEU A 95 2.70 5.98 9.06
CA LEU A 95 2.06 7.06 8.31
C LEU A 95 0.56 6.81 8.10
N GLY A 96 -0.06 6.04 9.00
CA GLY A 96 -1.51 5.95 9.12
C GLY A 96 -2.19 4.91 8.21
N ALA A 97 -1.44 3.93 7.71
CA ALA A 97 -2.06 2.77 7.06
C ALA A 97 -2.97 2.03 8.05
N ASP A 98 -4.22 1.81 7.66
CA ASP A 98 -5.17 1.04 8.44
C ASP A 98 -4.88 -0.46 8.26
N VAL A 99 -4.49 -1.08 9.36
CA VAL A 99 -4.08 -2.48 9.45
C VAL A 99 -5.28 -3.45 9.35
N ASN A 100 -6.51 -2.95 9.49
CA ASN A 100 -7.73 -3.75 9.57
C ASN A 100 -8.56 -3.75 8.28
N ILE A 101 -8.13 -3.03 7.24
CA ILE A 101 -8.79 -3.10 5.93
C ILE A 101 -8.76 -4.54 5.41
N GLN A 102 -9.90 -4.99 4.89
CA GLN A 102 -10.07 -6.32 4.30
C GLN A 102 -9.96 -6.24 2.78
N ASP A 103 -9.22 -7.18 2.19
CA ASP A 103 -9.22 -7.40 0.74
C ASP A 103 -10.56 -7.99 0.24
N LYS A 104 -10.71 -8.20 -1.08
CA LYS A 104 -11.94 -8.81 -1.64
C LYS A 104 -12.26 -10.20 -1.09
N GLY A 105 -11.28 -10.91 -0.54
CA GLY A 105 -11.45 -12.19 0.15
C GLY A 105 -11.84 -12.05 1.62
N GLY A 106 -11.98 -10.83 2.14
CA GLY A 106 -12.21 -10.56 3.54
C GLY A 106 -10.92 -10.63 4.38
N LYS A 107 -9.74 -10.73 3.78
CA LYS A 107 -8.50 -10.94 4.53
C LYS A 107 -7.87 -9.63 4.93
N THR A 108 -7.49 -9.51 6.20
CA THR A 108 -6.64 -8.43 6.70
C THR A 108 -5.17 -8.76 6.52
N VAL A 109 -4.30 -7.76 6.66
CA VAL A 109 -2.85 -8.01 6.60
C VAL A 109 -2.33 -8.90 7.73
N LEU A 110 -3.01 -8.93 8.89
CA LEU A 110 -2.68 -9.86 9.97
C LEU A 110 -2.87 -11.32 9.56
N MET A 111 -4.00 -11.64 8.91
CA MET A 111 -4.26 -12.99 8.39
C MET A 111 -3.22 -13.41 7.35
N LEU A 112 -2.82 -12.47 6.47
CA LEU A 112 -1.80 -12.72 5.46
C LEU A 112 -0.42 -12.96 6.10
N ALA A 113 -0.09 -12.24 7.19
CA ALA A 113 1.14 -12.42 7.94
C ALA A 113 1.21 -13.77 8.68
N CYS A 114 0.09 -14.31 9.18
CA CYS A 114 0.06 -15.62 9.84
C CYS A 114 0.57 -16.75 8.92
N ILE A 115 0.29 -16.66 7.62
CA ILE A 115 0.75 -17.66 6.62
C ILE A 115 2.28 -17.65 6.50
N LYS A 116 2.93 -16.52 6.79
CA LYS A 116 4.39 -16.36 6.67
C LYS A 116 5.17 -16.83 7.88
N ASN A 117 4.51 -17.09 9.01
CA ASN A 117 5.14 -17.47 10.27
C ASN A 117 6.25 -16.51 10.74
N ASP A 118 6.10 -15.21 10.44
CA ASP A 118 7.03 -14.17 10.88
C ASP A 118 6.49 -13.51 12.17
N ARG A 119 7.00 -13.97 13.31
CA ARG A 119 6.61 -13.47 14.64
C ARG A 119 6.81 -11.95 14.76
N LYS A 120 7.89 -11.41 14.19
CA LYS A 120 8.19 -9.97 14.33
C LYS A 120 7.16 -9.14 13.57
N LEU A 121 6.80 -9.58 12.36
CA LEU A 121 5.74 -8.93 11.59
C LEU A 121 4.40 -8.97 12.34
N LEU A 122 4.00 -10.13 12.88
CA LEU A 122 2.77 -10.26 13.67
C LEU A 122 2.76 -9.30 14.86
N GLU A 123 3.85 -9.23 15.62
CA GLU A 123 4.00 -8.30 16.75
C GLU A 123 3.87 -6.84 16.30
N THR A 124 4.52 -6.46 15.20
CA THR A 124 4.40 -5.11 14.64
C THR A 124 2.96 -4.79 14.27
N LEU A 125 2.24 -5.69 13.59
CA LEU A 125 0.85 -5.46 13.20
C LEU A 125 -0.07 -5.33 14.42
N LEU A 126 0.11 -6.17 15.45
CA LEU A 126 -0.66 -6.11 16.69
C LEU A 126 -0.42 -4.81 17.47
N ILE A 127 0.83 -4.32 17.53
CA ILE A 127 1.17 -3.04 18.14
C ILE A 127 0.44 -1.89 17.44
N HIS A 128 0.23 -1.99 16.13
CA HIS A 128 -0.51 -1.00 15.34
C HIS A 128 -2.03 -1.25 15.31
N GLY A 129 -2.54 -2.08 16.23
CA GLY A 129 -3.99 -2.24 16.44
C GLY A 129 -4.67 -3.24 15.51
N ALA A 130 -3.93 -4.23 14.98
CA ALA A 130 -4.54 -5.31 14.21
C ALA A 130 -5.55 -6.09 15.07
N ASP A 131 -6.79 -6.16 14.61
CA ASP A 131 -7.85 -6.91 15.27
C ASP A 131 -7.78 -8.39 14.86
N VAL A 132 -7.49 -9.24 15.85
CA VAL A 132 -7.40 -10.70 15.69
C VAL A 132 -8.74 -11.36 15.40
N ASN A 133 -9.86 -10.68 15.67
CA ASN A 133 -11.21 -11.23 15.60
C ASN A 133 -11.92 -10.96 14.27
N ILE A 134 -11.34 -10.13 13.39
CA ILE A 134 -11.88 -9.96 12.03
C ILE A 134 -11.87 -11.33 11.36
N VAL A 135 -12.94 -11.63 10.61
CA VAL A 135 -13.10 -12.89 9.87
C VAL A 135 -13.13 -12.65 8.37
N ASP A 136 -12.50 -13.53 7.62
CA ASP A 136 -12.55 -13.54 6.16
C ASP A 136 -13.91 -14.01 5.64
N ASN A 137 -14.08 -14.03 4.31
CA ASN A 137 -15.34 -14.45 3.68
C ASN A 137 -15.69 -15.93 3.93
N HIS A 138 -14.79 -16.70 4.54
CA HIS A 138 -15.01 -18.08 4.94
C HIS A 138 -15.22 -18.24 6.47
N GLY A 139 -15.30 -17.13 7.21
CA GLY A 139 -15.45 -17.13 8.66
C GLY A 139 -14.16 -17.46 9.41
N ARG A 140 -12.99 -17.36 8.78
CA ARG A 140 -11.68 -17.64 9.42
C ARG A 140 -11.07 -16.35 9.96
N SER A 141 -10.56 -16.40 11.18
CA SER A 141 -9.83 -15.29 11.80
C SER A 141 -8.31 -15.49 11.73
N ALA A 142 -7.54 -14.58 12.32
CA ALA A 142 -6.08 -14.75 12.46
C ALA A 142 -5.69 -15.78 13.55
N LEU A 143 -6.65 -16.23 14.37
CA LEU A 143 -6.52 -17.22 15.44
C LEU A 143 -6.68 -18.67 14.95
#